data_AF-A0A535KZY6-F1
#
_entry.id   AF-A0A535KZY6-F1
#
_cell.length_a   1.000
_cell.length_b   1.000
_cell.length_c   1.000
_cell.angle_alpha   90.00
_cell.angle_beta   90.00
_cell.angle_gamma   90.00
#
_symmetry.space_group_name_H-M   'P 1'
#
loop_
_entity.id
_entity.type
_entity.pdbx_description
1 polymer ?
#
loop_
_entity_poly.entity_id
_entity_poly.type
_entity_poly.pdbx_seq_one_letter_code
_entity_poly.pdbx_strand_id
1 'polypeptide(L)' 'MSTPLYRDPNASVEERVEDLLALMTLDEKLAQLSCLWSTAFVSTGSFDPNTVIEKMPHGIGQVTRIGASTGLHP' A
#
# COMPACT_ATOMS: atom_id res chain seq x y z
N MET A 1 -6.69 -25.56 -2.54
CA MET A 1 -6.56 -24.32 -3.34
C MET A 1 -5.11 -24.19 -3.75
N SER A 2 -4.81 -23.93 -5.02
CA SER A 2 -3.43 -23.71 -5.48
C SER A 2 -2.90 -22.40 -4.90
N THR A 3 -1.61 -22.35 -4.57
CA THR A 3 -0.93 -21.09 -4.25
C THR A 3 -0.89 -20.23 -5.51
N PRO A 4 -1.31 -18.95 -5.47
CA PRO A 4 -1.17 -18.02 -6.60
C PRO A 4 0.31 -17.85 -6.97
N LEU A 5 0.62 -17.68 -8.27
CA LEU A 5 2.01 -17.62 -8.75
C LEU A 5 2.77 -16.45 -8.14
N TYR A 6 2.12 -15.29 -7.94
CA TYR A 6 2.77 -14.14 -7.28
C TYR A 6 3.27 -14.42 -5.84
N ARG A 7 2.73 -15.45 -5.18
CA ARG A 7 3.13 -15.92 -3.84
C ARG A 7 4.15 -17.05 -3.86
N ASP A 8 4.50 -17.61 -5.01
CA ASP A 8 5.51 -18.66 -5.11
C ASP A 8 6.91 -18.05 -5.01
N PRO A 9 7.72 -18.38 -3.98
CA PRO A 9 9.09 -17.86 -3.88
C PRO A 9 10.05 -18.44 -4.92
N ASN A 10 9.68 -19.53 -5.62
CA ASN A 10 10.52 -20.17 -6.64
C ASN A 10 10.30 -19.59 -8.05
N ALA A 11 9.22 -18.82 -8.27
CA ALA A 11 8.97 -18.14 -9.54
C ALA A 11 9.84 -16.88 -9.66
N SER A 12 10.16 -16.47 -10.90
CA SER A 12 10.90 -15.23 -11.15
C SER A 12 10.12 -14.01 -10.67
N VAL A 13 10.81 -12.89 -10.44
CA VAL A 13 10.16 -11.64 -10.04
C VAL A 13 9.19 -11.19 -11.13
N GLU A 14 9.60 -11.31 -12.39
CA GLU A 14 8.81 -10.91 -13.56
C GLU A 14 7.50 -11.70 -13.66
N GLU A 15 7.54 -13.03 -13.51
CA GLU A 15 6.36 -13.88 -13.51
C GLU A 15 5.40 -13.54 -12.36
N ARG A 16 5.96 -13.26 -11.17
CA ARG A 16 5.17 -12.90 -9.98
C ARG A 16 4.50 -11.54 -10.14
N VAL A 17 5.19 -10.57 -10.76
CA VAL A 17 4.66 -9.24 -11.03
C VAL A 17 3.54 -9.32 -12.07
N GLU A 18 3.74 -10.05 -13.17
CA GLU A 18 2.73 -10.20 -14.21
C GLU A 18 1.45 -10.88 -13.67
N ASP A 19 1.59 -11.97 -12.91
CA ASP A 19 0.46 -12.66 -12.28
C ASP A 19 -0.29 -11.73 -11.31
N LEU A 20 0.44 -10.97 -10.46
CA LEU A 20 -0.20 -10.02 -9.55
C LEU A 20 -0.97 -8.94 -10.31
N LEU A 21 -0.35 -8.32 -11.32
CA LEU A 21 -0.99 -7.27 -12.12
C LEU A 21 -2.18 -7.79 -12.92
N ALA A 22 -2.18 -9.05 -13.36
CA ALA A 22 -3.30 -9.68 -14.06
C ALA A 22 -4.52 -9.89 -13.13
N LEU A 23 -4.29 -10.11 -11.83
CA LEU A 23 -5.35 -10.27 -10.82
C LEU A 23 -5.93 -8.94 -10.33
N MET A 24 -5.24 -7.82 -10.54
CA MET A 24 -5.67 -6.50 -10.09
C MET A 24 -6.68 -5.86 -11.03
N THR A 25 -7.69 -5.24 -10.42
CA THR A 25 -8.58 -4.28 -11.08
C THR A 25 -7.83 -3.01 -11.49
N LEU A 26 -8.45 -2.19 -12.35
CA LEU A 26 -7.89 -0.89 -12.73
C LEU A 26 -7.70 0.01 -11.50
N ASP A 27 -8.67 0.04 -10.59
CA ASP A 27 -8.63 0.87 -9.39
C ASP A 27 -7.49 0.45 -8.44
N GLU A 28 -7.26 -0.85 -8.29
CA GLU A 28 -6.12 -1.36 -7.51
C GLU A 28 -4.78 -0.99 -8.16
N LYS A 29 -4.69 -1.02 -9.50
CA LYS A 29 -3.49 -0.58 -10.22
C LYS A 29 -3.23 0.91 -10.01
N LEU A 30 -4.29 1.74 -10.07
CA LEU A 30 -4.19 3.17 -9.78
C LEU A 30 -3.79 3.41 -8.31
N ALA A 31 -4.31 2.61 -7.37
CA ALA A 31 -3.97 2.71 -5.96
C ALA A 31 -2.47 2.44 -5.68
N GLN A 32 -1.81 1.52 -6.40
CA GLN A 32 -0.36 1.32 -6.28
C GLN A 32 0.47 2.56 -6.62
N LEU A 33 -0.05 3.41 -7.52
CA LEU A 33 0.60 4.66 -7.95
C LEU A 33 0.29 5.83 -7.00
N SER A 34 -0.61 5.65 -6.04
CA SER A 34 -0.99 6.68 -5.08
C SER A 34 0.04 6.82 -3.96
N CYS A 35 0.12 8.03 -3.40
CA CYS A 35 1.04 8.33 -2.30
C CYS A 35 0.37 9.30 -1.32
N LEU A 36 0.24 8.88 -0.07
CA LEU A 36 -0.30 9.70 1.02
C LEU A 36 0.81 10.07 2.00
N TRP A 37 0.76 11.30 2.49
CA TRP A 37 1.61 11.69 3.60
C TRP A 37 1.06 11.05 4.87
N SER A 38 1.94 10.56 5.74
CA SER A 38 1.54 10.01 7.04
C SER A 38 0.65 10.96 7.84
N THR A 39 0.85 12.27 7.71
CA THR A 39 0.02 13.32 8.35
C THR A 39 -1.44 13.33 7.92
N ALA A 40 -1.79 12.63 6.84
CA ALA A 40 -3.17 12.51 6.40
C ALA A 40 -4.04 11.67 7.34
N PHE A 41 -3.42 10.81 8.17
CA PHE A 41 -4.13 9.89 9.08
C PHE A 41 -3.34 9.62 10.38
N VAL A 42 -2.18 10.24 10.56
CA VAL A 42 -1.43 10.31 11.82
C VAL A 42 -1.41 11.79 12.22
N SER A 43 -2.20 12.14 13.24
CA SER A 43 -2.17 13.47 13.84
C SER A 43 -1.02 13.55 14.85
N THR A 44 -1.08 14.43 15.87
CA THR A 44 -0.07 14.51 16.94
C THR A 44 -0.03 13.23 17.77
N GLY A 45 0.68 12.21 17.26
CA GLY A 45 0.91 10.92 17.91
C GLY A 45 -0.25 9.92 17.84
N SER A 46 -1.38 10.26 17.20
CA SER A 46 -2.56 9.38 17.13
C SER A 46 -2.90 8.97 15.71
N PHE A 47 -3.03 7.67 15.51
CA PHE A 47 -3.45 7.06 14.25
C PHE A 47 -4.98 7.01 14.16
N ASP A 48 -5.55 7.49 13.05
CA ASP A 48 -6.97 7.42 12.75
C ASP A 48 -7.27 6.34 11.68
N PRO A 49 -7.74 5.15 12.07
CA PRO A 49 -8.03 4.06 11.14
C PRO A 49 -9.18 4.39 10.18
N ASN A 50 -10.15 5.22 10.58
CA ASN A 50 -11.29 5.54 9.72
C ASN A 50 -10.84 6.38 8.53
N THR A 51 -9.95 7.34 8.77
CA THR A 51 -9.36 8.15 7.70
C THR A 51 -8.50 7.31 6.75
N VAL A 52 -7.81 6.27 7.24
CA VAL A 52 -7.09 5.34 6.35
C VAL A 52 -8.05 4.53 5.47
N ILE A 53 -9.12 3.98 6.05
CA ILE A 53 -10.11 3.21 5.28
C ILE A 53 -10.73 4.08 4.18
N GLU A 54 -11.02 5.35 4.46
CA GLU A 54 -11.56 6.28 3.47
C GLU A 54 -10.54 6.62 2.38
N LYS A 55 -9.27 6.89 2.74
CA LYS A 55 -8.25 7.37 1.79
C LYS A 55 -7.51 6.26 1.04
N MET A 56 -7.44 5.06 1.61
CA MET A 56 -6.77 3.89 1.06
C MET A 56 -7.72 2.68 1.03
N PRO A 57 -8.83 2.75 0.27
CA PRO A 57 -9.88 1.73 0.29
C PRO A 57 -9.40 0.34 -0.15
N HIS A 58 -8.34 0.28 -0.95
CA HIS A 58 -7.72 -0.97 -1.41
C HIS A 58 -6.56 -1.45 -0.52
N GLY A 59 -6.20 -0.70 0.53
CA GLY A 59 -5.10 -1.05 1.45
C GLY A 59 -3.71 -1.10 0.83
N ILE A 60 -3.53 -0.52 -0.36
CA ILE A 60 -2.28 -0.52 -1.15
C ILE A 60 -1.92 0.91 -1.60
N GLY A 61 -0.68 1.11 -2.03
CA GLY A 61 -0.10 2.43 -2.34
C GLY A 61 1.00 2.81 -1.37
N GLN A 62 1.49 4.05 -1.45
CA GLN A 62 2.63 4.51 -0.67
C GLN A 62 2.22 5.41 0.50
N VAL A 63 2.91 5.23 1.64
CA VAL A 63 2.89 6.18 2.76
C VAL A 63 4.25 6.85 2.86
N THR A 64 4.28 8.18 2.76
CA THR A 64 5.52 8.96 2.68
C THR A 64 5.68 9.94 3.85
N ARG A 65 6.89 10.53 3.93
CA ARG A 65 7.27 11.59 4.88
C ARG A 65 7.16 11.21 6.36
N ILE A 66 7.25 9.92 6.69
CA ILE A 66 7.10 9.39 8.05
C ILE A 66 8.06 10.06 9.05
N GLY A 67 9.33 10.27 8.67
CA GLY A 67 10.35 10.88 9.55
C GLY A 67 10.48 12.41 9.48
N ALA A 68 9.73 13.10 8.61
CA ALA A 68 9.87 14.55 8.42
C ALA A 68 8.62 15.35 8.82
N SER A 69 7.46 14.71 8.91
CA SER A 69 6.18 15.42 9.01
C SER A 69 5.31 15.02 10.21
N THR A 70 5.67 13.96 10.94
CA THR A 70 4.87 13.42 12.05
C THR A 70 5.21 14.03 13.41
N GLY A 71 6.26 14.86 13.51
CA GLY A 71 6.77 15.35 14.80
C GLY A 71 7.28 14.24 15.71
N LEU A 72 7.40 13.00 15.21
CA LEU A 72 7.96 11.88 15.96
C LEU A 72 9.46 12.13 16.12
N HIS A 73 9.90 12.18 17.37
CA HIS A 73 11.33 12.15 17.68
C HIS A 73 11.92 10.79 17.29
N PRO A 74 13.24 10.71 17.00
CA PRO A 74 13.93 9.45 16.73
C PRO A 74 13.67 8.37 17.78
#